data_AF-A0AAE1GPS0-F1
#
_entry.id   AF-A0AAE1GPS0-F1
#
_cell.length_a   1.000
_cell.length_b   1.000
_cell.length_c   1.000
_cell.angle_alpha   90.00
_cell.angle_beta   90.00
_cell.angle_gamma   90.00
#
_symmetry.space_group_name_H-M   'P 1'
#
loop_
_entity.id
_entity.type
_entity.pdbx_description
1 polymer ?
#
loop_
_entity_poly.entity_id
_entity_poly.type
_entity_poly.pdbx_seq_one_letter_code
_entity_poly.pdbx_strand_id
1 'polypeptide(L)'
;MSCGTALNTHPEWQAALRTWPPSRSASMDDVEVLGLEFRAHDDYWHLYETLSRRLEEERVVVLRDLQAVHPRAAAAISHLCDDTYPPFPQSVLILLLNPGAGIYPQDAEAEQASSGGGGRAVVVAEQCLVDCWLARAPPPSSGALPPAWSSPSALPGVLARLTGRAVLVQPEPPPQQPPPPPDSTRELTGRGVVHHARVEQQVQ
;
A
#
# COMPACT_ATOMS: atom_id res chain seq x y z
N MET A 1 21.80 -13.66 -22.97
CA MET A 1 21.90 -12.63 -21.92
C MET A 1 20.59 -12.70 -21.15
N SER A 2 20.56 -13.48 -20.06
CA SER A 2 19.37 -13.65 -19.23
C SER A 2 19.66 -13.05 -17.86
N CYS A 3 19.01 -11.93 -17.56
CA CYS A 3 18.90 -11.40 -16.21
C CYS A 3 17.55 -11.88 -15.66
N GLY A 4 17.59 -13.01 -14.95
CA GLY A 4 16.45 -13.53 -14.22
C GLY A 4 16.96 -14.15 -12.94
N THR A 5 16.27 -13.89 -11.83
CA THR A 5 16.46 -14.48 -10.49
C THR A 5 17.56 -13.87 -9.62
N ALA A 6 17.24 -12.78 -8.90
CA ALA A 6 17.98 -12.35 -7.71
C ALA A 6 17.09 -11.55 -6.74
N LEU A 7 16.00 -12.17 -6.27
CA LEU A 7 15.21 -11.64 -5.14
C LEU A 7 15.19 -12.60 -3.93
N ASN A 8 16.03 -13.65 -3.95
CA ASN A 8 16.01 -14.72 -2.95
C ASN A 8 17.38 -15.01 -2.29
N THR A 9 18.39 -14.16 -2.43
CA THR A 9 19.78 -14.49 -2.06
C THR A 9 20.34 -13.78 -0.83
N HIS A 10 19.53 -13.07 -0.04
CA HIS A 10 20.03 -12.41 1.18
C HIS A 10 19.40 -13.02 2.46
N PRO A 11 19.89 -14.20 2.91
CA PRO A 11 19.40 -14.85 4.13
C PRO A 11 19.62 -14.00 5.39
N GLU A 12 20.58 -13.07 5.37
CA GLU A 12 20.86 -12.13 6.46
C GLU A 12 19.73 -11.11 6.67
N TRP A 13 19.01 -10.70 5.62
CA TRP A 13 17.85 -9.80 5.75
C TRP A 13 16.65 -10.54 6.35
N GLN A 14 16.44 -11.80 5.97
CA GLN A 14 15.41 -12.63 6.60
C GLN A 14 15.73 -12.93 8.07
N ALA A 15 17.01 -13.10 8.42
CA ALA A 15 17.44 -13.26 9.80
C ALA A 15 17.25 -11.98 10.63
N ALA A 16 17.59 -10.81 10.07
CA ALA A 16 17.38 -9.52 10.71
C ALA A 16 15.89 -9.21 10.96
N LEU A 17 15.02 -9.57 10.01
CA LEU A 17 13.56 -9.47 10.16
C LEU A 17 12.99 -10.44 11.21
N ARG A 18 13.67 -11.57 11.49
CA ARG A 18 13.24 -12.56 12.50
C ARG A 18 13.64 -12.19 13.93
N THR A 19 14.64 -11.33 14.12
CA THR A 19 15.04 -10.80 15.43
C THR A 19 14.27 -9.54 15.84
N TRP A 20 13.30 -9.14 15.02
CA TRP A 20 12.31 -8.10 15.29
C TRP A 20 11.15 -8.68 16.13
N PRO A 21 10.63 -8.02 17.18
CA PRO A 21 10.55 -6.56 17.37
C PRO A 21 11.37 -6.00 18.56
N PRO A 22 11.62 -4.68 18.60
CA PRO A 22 12.14 -4.00 19.78
C PRO A 22 11.10 -3.97 20.92
N SER A 23 11.59 -3.86 22.15
CA SER A 23 10.90 -4.08 23.44
C SER A 23 9.85 -3.03 23.85
N ARG A 24 9.26 -2.29 22.90
CA ARG A 24 8.12 -1.40 23.17
C ARG A 24 6.94 -1.84 22.34
N SER A 25 5.77 -1.87 22.97
CA SER A 25 4.48 -1.97 22.29
C SER A 25 4.25 -0.71 21.44
N ALA A 26 4.97 -0.59 20.33
CA ALA A 26 4.75 0.44 19.33
C ALA A 26 3.34 0.22 18.77
N SER A 27 2.47 1.20 18.96
CA SER A 27 1.18 1.19 18.28
C SER A 27 1.42 1.46 16.80
N MET A 28 0.54 0.96 15.93
CA MET A 28 0.67 1.19 14.49
C MET A 28 0.69 2.69 14.14
N ASP A 29 0.03 3.50 14.96
CA ASP A 29 0.01 4.97 14.85
C ASP A 29 1.38 5.63 15.08
N ASP A 30 2.33 4.94 15.73
CA ASP A 30 3.66 5.50 16.00
C ASP A 30 4.59 5.44 14.77
N VAL A 31 4.28 4.56 13.82
CA VAL A 31 5.10 4.26 12.64
C VAL A 31 4.58 4.94 11.37
N GLU A 32 3.30 5.34 11.38
CA GLU A 32 2.63 5.96 10.24
C GLU A 32 2.86 7.48 10.18
N VAL A 33 3.11 7.97 8.96
CA VAL A 33 3.18 9.39 8.62
C VAL A 33 2.24 9.63 7.45
N LEU A 34 1.40 10.66 7.53
CA LEU A 34 0.42 10.98 6.49
C LEU A 34 0.99 11.99 5.50
N GLY A 35 1.10 11.62 4.23
CA GLY A 35 1.58 12.50 3.16
C GLY A 35 0.72 13.75 2.94
N LEU A 36 -0.53 13.71 3.38
CA LEU A 36 -1.46 14.86 3.32
C LEU A 36 -1.00 16.04 4.17
N GLU A 37 -0.12 15.82 5.16
CA GLU A 37 0.43 16.87 6.03
C GLU A 37 1.53 17.70 5.33
N PHE A 38 2.06 17.23 4.20
CA PHE A 38 3.21 17.81 3.50
C PHE A 38 2.85 18.31 2.09
N ARG A 39 1.72 19.02 1.98
CA ARG A 39 1.15 19.50 0.71
C ARG A 39 1.74 20.83 0.24
N ALA A 40 2.39 21.58 1.13
CA ALA A 40 2.92 22.89 0.83
C ALA A 40 4.34 22.79 0.25
N HIS A 41 4.72 23.86 -0.43
CA HIS A 41 6.02 24.00 -1.05
C HIS A 41 7.17 23.99 -0.04
N ASP A 42 6.95 24.60 1.13
CA ASP A 42 7.95 24.83 2.17
C ASP A 42 8.07 23.67 3.17
N ASP A 43 7.28 22.60 2.99
CA ASP A 43 7.25 21.43 3.89
C ASP A 43 8.47 20.52 3.76
N TYR A 44 9.45 20.87 2.92
CA TYR A 44 10.67 20.08 2.71
C TYR A 44 11.38 19.74 4.04
N TRP A 45 11.66 20.76 4.86
CA TRP A 45 12.37 20.55 6.12
C TRP A 45 11.52 19.83 7.14
N HIS A 46 10.22 20.15 7.20
CA HIS A 46 9.28 19.50 8.09
C HIS A 46 9.15 17.99 7.81
N LEU A 47 9.07 17.61 6.53
CA LEU A 47 9.06 16.20 6.12
C LEU A 47 10.39 15.51 6.45
N TYR A 48 11.52 16.15 6.13
CA TYR A 48 12.84 15.61 6.41
C TYR A 48 13.04 15.33 7.90
N GLU A 49 12.75 16.30 8.78
CA GLU A 49 12.89 16.16 10.23
C GLU A 49 11.95 15.09 10.78
N THR A 50 10.69 15.08 10.33
CA THR A 50 9.68 14.11 10.79
C THR A 50 10.11 12.68 10.45
N LEU A 51 10.49 12.43 9.20
CA LEU A 51 10.93 11.10 8.78
C LEU A 51 12.26 10.71 9.44
N SER A 52 13.22 11.63 9.56
CA SER A 52 14.52 11.37 10.21
C SER A 52 14.33 10.92 11.66
N ARG A 53 13.54 11.67 12.43
CA ARG A 53 13.25 11.34 13.84
C ARG A 53 12.60 9.97 13.95
N ARG A 54 11.60 9.68 13.11
CA ARG A 54 10.89 8.39 13.12
C ARG A 54 11.79 7.23 12.69
N LEU A 55 12.65 7.41 11.69
CA LEU A 55 13.61 6.39 11.26
C LEU A 55 14.69 6.11 12.33
N GLU A 56 15.05 7.13 13.11
CA GLU A 56 15.96 6.99 14.24
C GLU A 56 15.32 6.21 15.40
N GLU A 57 14.07 6.54 15.75
CA GLU A 57 13.34 5.96 16.87
C GLU A 57 12.81 4.55 16.58
N GLU A 58 12.10 4.38 15.46
CA GLU A 58 11.30 3.17 15.16
C GLU A 58 11.97 2.23 14.17
N ARG A 59 13.01 2.69 13.45
CA ARG A 59 13.69 2.02 12.31
C ARG A 59 12.79 1.68 11.12
N VAL A 60 11.49 1.52 11.30
CA VAL A 60 10.53 1.36 10.20
C VAL A 60 9.63 2.58 10.21
N VAL A 61 9.32 3.12 9.04
CA VAL A 61 8.38 4.23 8.87
C VAL A 61 7.51 3.96 7.65
N VAL A 62 6.21 4.21 7.78
CA VAL A 62 5.25 4.08 6.68
C VAL A 62 4.72 5.46 6.31
N LEU A 63 5.10 5.97 5.13
CA LEU A 63 4.53 7.20 4.58
C LEU A 63 3.31 6.86 3.72
N ARG A 64 2.12 7.24 4.18
CA ARG A 64 0.86 7.05 3.45
C ARG A 64 0.60 8.19 2.50
N ASP A 65 -0.13 7.92 1.41
CA ASP A 65 -0.54 8.94 0.43
C ASP A 65 0.62 9.75 -0.16
N LEU A 66 1.67 9.08 -0.64
CA LEU A 66 2.80 9.73 -1.30
C LEU A 66 2.35 10.66 -2.43
N GLN A 67 1.31 10.28 -3.17
CA GLN A 67 0.72 11.09 -4.24
C GLN A 67 0.15 12.42 -3.77
N ALA A 68 0.00 12.64 -2.46
CA ALA A 68 -0.45 13.89 -1.88
C ALA A 68 0.69 14.77 -1.33
N VAL A 69 1.92 14.26 -1.22
CA VAL A 69 3.09 15.07 -0.84
C VAL A 69 3.41 16.05 -1.96
N HIS A 70 3.86 17.26 -1.62
CA HIS A 70 4.33 18.23 -2.60
C HIS A 70 5.62 17.72 -3.27
N PRO A 71 5.79 17.86 -4.60
CA PRO A 71 6.93 17.26 -5.32
C PRO A 71 8.29 17.74 -4.80
N ARG A 72 8.38 19.04 -4.47
CA ARG A 72 9.57 19.62 -3.84
C ARG A 72 9.85 19.05 -2.45
N ALA A 73 8.82 18.81 -1.63
CA ALA A 73 8.99 18.19 -0.33
C ALA A 73 9.43 16.73 -0.47
N ALA A 74 8.86 15.98 -1.43
CA ALA A 74 9.23 14.59 -1.71
C ALA A 74 10.72 14.41 -2.07
N ALA A 75 11.42 15.46 -2.55
CA ALA A 75 12.87 15.41 -2.74
C ALA A 75 13.65 15.16 -1.43
N ALA A 76 13.09 15.50 -0.26
CA ALA A 76 13.68 15.16 1.03
C ALA A 76 13.80 13.64 1.21
N ILE A 77 12.83 12.88 0.71
CA ILE A 77 12.84 11.41 0.79
C ILE A 77 14.01 10.86 -0.02
N SER A 78 14.33 11.45 -1.17
CA SER A 78 15.49 11.06 -1.98
C SER A 78 16.84 11.22 -1.27
N HIS A 79 16.94 12.13 -0.30
CA HIS A 79 18.13 12.30 0.53
C HIS A 79 18.20 11.27 1.67
N LEU A 80 17.06 10.86 2.20
CA LEU A 80 16.98 9.80 3.22
C LEU A 80 17.26 8.42 2.63
N CYS A 81 16.90 8.22 1.35
CA CYS A 81 17.11 6.99 0.60
C CYS A 81 18.37 7.05 -0.30
N ASP A 82 19.42 7.76 0.08
CA ASP A 82 20.66 7.78 -0.72
C ASP A 82 21.36 6.41 -0.65
N ASP A 83 21.54 5.76 -1.80
CA ASP A 83 22.15 4.43 -1.90
C ASP A 83 23.64 4.41 -1.52
N THR A 84 24.33 5.55 -1.61
CA THR A 84 25.78 5.63 -1.37
C THR A 84 26.07 5.80 0.10
N TYR A 85 25.33 6.70 0.76
CA TYR A 85 25.54 7.07 2.16
C TYR A 85 24.19 7.30 2.85
N PRO A 86 23.39 6.25 3.10
CA PRO A 86 22.10 6.41 3.75
C PRO A 86 22.32 6.89 5.20
N PRO A 87 21.64 7.96 5.66
CA PRO A 87 21.76 8.45 7.03
C PRO A 87 21.29 7.42 8.07
N PHE A 88 20.39 6.52 7.66
CA PHE A 88 19.80 5.49 8.52
C PHE A 88 19.93 4.10 7.86
N PRO A 89 21.14 3.49 7.84
CA PRO A 89 21.44 2.28 7.04
C PRO A 89 20.68 1.02 7.50
N GLN A 90 20.15 1.00 8.72
CA GLN A 90 19.40 -0.12 9.30
C GLN A 90 17.90 0.17 9.43
N SER A 91 17.40 1.09 8.61
CA SER A 91 16.00 1.50 8.64
C SER A 91 15.28 1.15 7.33
N VAL A 92 13.96 1.08 7.40
CA VAL A 92 13.08 0.79 6.27
C VAL A 92 12.04 1.90 6.17
N LEU A 93 12.03 2.61 5.04
CA LEU A 93 10.97 3.54 4.70
C LEU A 93 10.05 2.90 3.67
N ILE A 94 8.79 2.70 4.04
CA ILE A 94 7.75 2.14 3.18
C ILE A 94 6.90 3.30 2.67
N LEU A 95 6.82 3.44 1.35
CA LEU A 95 6.05 4.49 0.70
C LEU A 95 4.77 3.88 0.12
N LEU A 96 3.61 4.31 0.61
CA LEU A 96 2.32 3.86 0.10
C LEU A 96 1.74 4.90 -0.86
N LEU A 97 1.36 4.40 -2.02
CA LEU A 97 0.76 5.17 -3.10
C LEU A 97 -0.64 4.63 -3.37
N ASN A 98 -1.62 5.51 -3.49
CA ASN A 98 -2.94 5.14 -3.98
C ASN A 98 -3.13 5.68 -5.40
N PRO A 99 -2.98 4.83 -6.44
CA PRO A 99 -3.09 5.25 -7.83
C PRO A 99 -4.53 5.55 -8.29
N GLY A 100 -5.53 5.29 -7.44
CA GLY A 100 -6.93 5.44 -7.81
C GLY A 100 -7.44 4.39 -8.80
N ALA A 101 -8.75 4.36 -9.01
CA ALA A 101 -9.41 3.31 -9.80
C ALA A 101 -9.10 3.34 -11.31
N GLY A 102 -8.61 4.48 -11.85
CA GLY A 102 -8.38 4.67 -13.28
C GLY A 102 -7.01 4.22 -13.79
N ILE A 103 -6.03 4.03 -12.91
CA ILE A 103 -4.64 3.70 -13.29
C ILE A 103 -4.34 2.22 -13.02
N TYR A 104 -5.19 1.52 -12.26
CA TYR A 104 -5.00 0.10 -11.99
C TYR A 104 -5.31 -0.73 -13.25
N PRO A 105 -4.32 -1.43 -13.81
CA PRO A 105 -4.55 -2.15 -15.06
C PRO A 105 -5.29 -3.45 -14.73
N GLN A 106 -6.49 -3.63 -15.29
CA GLN A 106 -7.44 -4.72 -14.96
C GLN A 106 -6.86 -6.13 -15.18
N ASP A 107 -5.78 -6.26 -15.96
CA ASP A 107 -5.12 -7.52 -16.28
C ASP A 107 -3.91 -7.82 -15.36
N ALA A 108 -3.85 -7.25 -14.16
CA ALA A 108 -2.68 -7.39 -13.26
C ALA A 108 -2.54 -8.79 -12.63
N GLU A 109 -3.63 -9.59 -12.59
CA GLU A 109 -3.63 -10.93 -12.02
C GLU A 109 -2.85 -11.96 -12.85
N ALA A 110 -2.75 -11.79 -14.17
CA ALA A 110 -2.18 -12.81 -15.05
C ALA A 110 -0.64 -12.79 -15.14
N GLU A 111 0.01 -11.65 -14.87
CA GLU A 111 1.46 -11.48 -15.12
C GLU A 111 2.34 -11.50 -13.86
N GLN A 112 1.77 -11.38 -12.65
CA GLN A 112 2.56 -11.54 -11.42
C GLN A 112 3.17 -12.95 -11.29
N ALA A 113 2.56 -13.96 -11.93
CA ALA A 113 3.05 -15.34 -11.95
C ALA A 113 4.20 -15.59 -12.94
N SER A 114 4.48 -14.67 -13.88
CA SER A 114 5.46 -14.85 -14.96
C SER A 114 6.59 -13.81 -14.88
N SER A 115 7.49 -13.97 -13.90
CA SER A 115 8.90 -13.50 -13.90
C SER A 115 9.24 -12.02 -14.26
N GLY A 116 8.31 -11.05 -14.26
CA GLY A 116 8.61 -9.67 -14.67
C GLY A 116 7.78 -8.54 -14.05
N GLY A 117 6.93 -8.82 -13.05
CA GLY A 117 5.91 -7.88 -12.54
C GLY A 117 6.42 -6.57 -11.92
N GLY A 118 7.71 -6.47 -11.57
CA GLY A 118 8.28 -5.26 -10.98
C GLY A 118 8.21 -4.05 -11.91
N GLY A 119 8.50 -4.22 -13.20
CA GLY A 119 8.53 -3.10 -14.15
C GLY A 119 7.18 -2.39 -14.30
N ARG A 120 6.08 -3.15 -14.29
CA ARG A 120 4.72 -2.59 -14.42
C ARG A 120 4.30 -1.81 -13.18
N ALA A 121 4.65 -2.28 -11.98
CA ALA A 121 4.40 -1.57 -10.73
C ALA A 121 5.12 -0.22 -10.67
N VAL A 122 6.37 -0.18 -11.13
CA VAL A 122 7.17 1.05 -11.25
C VAL A 122 6.47 2.05 -12.18
N VAL A 123 6.10 1.61 -13.39
CA VAL A 123 5.44 2.48 -14.38
C VAL A 123 4.12 3.05 -13.85
N VAL A 124 3.29 2.24 -13.19
CA VAL A 124 2.04 2.69 -12.57
C VAL A 124 2.31 3.73 -11.47
N ALA A 125 3.31 3.48 -10.63
CA ALA A 125 3.67 4.39 -9.55
C ALA A 125 4.19 5.74 -10.09
N GLU A 126 5.09 5.70 -11.09
CA GLU A 126 5.62 6.89 -11.75
C GLU A 126 4.53 7.70 -12.42
N GLN A 127 3.66 7.04 -13.21
CA GLN A 127 2.56 7.71 -13.90
C GLN A 127 1.63 8.40 -12.91
N CYS A 128 1.24 7.71 -11.83
CA CYS A 128 0.40 8.30 -10.78
C CYS A 128 1.06 9.52 -10.14
N LEU A 129 2.35 9.43 -9.78
CA LEU A 129 3.06 10.55 -9.17
C LEU A 129 3.17 11.73 -10.14
N VAL A 130 3.55 11.48 -11.40
CA VAL A 130 3.63 12.52 -12.43
C VAL A 130 2.28 13.21 -12.61
N ASP A 131 1.19 12.47 -12.77
CA ASP A 131 -0.15 13.04 -12.96
C ASP A 131 -0.58 13.86 -11.75
N CYS A 132 -0.41 13.32 -10.53
CA CYS A 132 -0.80 14.00 -9.30
C CYS A 132 0.06 15.25 -9.02
N TRP A 133 1.33 15.23 -9.42
CA TRP A 133 2.27 16.33 -9.19
C TRP A 133 2.14 17.43 -10.24
N LEU A 134 1.96 17.07 -11.51
CA LEU A 134 1.71 18.03 -12.59
C LEU A 134 0.34 18.68 -12.47
N ALA A 135 -0.70 17.95 -12.04
CA ALA A 135 -2.02 18.53 -11.78
C ALA A 135 -2.01 19.60 -10.68
N ARG A 136 -0.95 19.61 -9.84
CA ARG A 136 -0.75 20.60 -8.77
C ARG A 136 0.22 21.70 -9.12
N ALA A 137 0.82 21.67 -10.31
CA ALA A 137 1.61 22.77 -10.81
C ALA A 137 0.72 24.03 -10.90
N PRO A 138 1.21 25.20 -10.45
CA PRO A 138 0.48 26.44 -10.66
C PRO A 138 0.27 26.65 -12.17
N PRO A 139 -0.89 27.18 -12.60
CA PRO A 139 -1.11 27.49 -14.00
C PRO A 139 0.00 28.45 -14.48
N PRO A 140 0.43 28.36 -15.75
CA PRO A 140 1.43 29.26 -16.28
C PRO A 140 0.88 30.69 -16.24
N SER A 141 1.25 31.45 -15.20
CA SER A 141 0.92 32.86 -15.09
C SER A 141 1.71 33.63 -16.14
N SER A 142 1.01 34.50 -16.89
CA SER A 142 1.59 35.29 -17.97
C SER A 142 2.80 36.10 -17.47
N GLY A 143 4.01 35.65 -17.82
CA GLY A 143 5.27 36.34 -17.52
C GLY A 143 6.12 35.78 -16.37
N ALA A 144 5.65 34.79 -15.61
CA ALA A 144 6.49 34.11 -14.61
C ALA A 144 6.97 32.76 -15.13
N LEU A 145 8.27 32.47 -14.98
CA LEU A 145 8.79 31.14 -15.27
C LEU A 145 8.17 30.12 -14.32
N PRO A 146 7.66 28.98 -14.82
CA PRO A 146 7.14 27.94 -13.97
C PRO A 146 8.23 27.44 -13.01
N PRO A 147 7.90 27.09 -11.76
CA PRO A 147 8.90 26.66 -10.81
C PRO A 147 9.58 25.38 -11.33
N ALA A 148 10.89 25.23 -11.12
CA ALA A 148 11.70 24.17 -11.74
C ALA A 148 11.14 22.74 -11.51
N TRP A 149 10.45 22.51 -10.39
CA TRP A 149 9.82 21.23 -10.06
C TRP A 149 8.59 20.89 -10.92
N SER A 150 7.95 21.90 -11.52
CA SER A 150 6.82 21.72 -12.44
C SER A 150 7.25 21.36 -13.86
N SER A 151 8.57 21.37 -14.13
CA SER A 151 9.09 20.82 -15.38
C SER A 151 9.06 19.29 -15.32
N PRO A 152 8.49 18.60 -16.32
CA PRO A 152 8.52 17.15 -16.42
C PRO A 152 9.95 16.58 -16.40
N SER A 153 10.95 17.39 -16.79
CA SER A 153 12.36 17.00 -16.79
C SER A 153 13.01 16.96 -15.40
N ALA A 154 12.40 17.56 -14.38
CA ALA A 154 12.94 17.62 -13.02
C ALA A 154 12.49 16.45 -12.13
N LEU A 155 11.40 15.77 -12.51
CA LEU A 155 10.82 14.65 -11.77
C LEU A 155 11.58 13.30 -11.89
N PRO A 156 12.23 12.94 -13.03
CA PRO A 156 12.78 11.60 -13.22
C PRO A 156 13.82 11.20 -12.17
N GLY A 157 14.64 12.13 -11.70
CA GLY A 157 15.66 11.85 -10.69
C GLY A 157 15.07 11.50 -9.31
N VAL A 158 13.98 12.17 -8.93
CA VAL A 158 13.26 11.88 -7.68
C VAL A 158 12.49 10.57 -7.83
N LEU A 159 11.76 10.40 -8.94
CA LEU A 159 10.98 9.20 -9.22
C LEU A 159 11.84 7.94 -9.21
N ALA A 160 12.96 7.93 -9.95
CA ALA A 160 13.84 6.76 -10.02
C ALA A 160 14.31 6.27 -8.65
N ARG A 161 14.53 7.17 -7.69
CA ARG A 161 14.91 6.82 -6.31
C ARG A 161 13.72 6.31 -5.48
N LEU A 162 12.52 6.81 -5.72
CA LEU A 162 11.32 6.43 -4.96
C LEU A 162 10.67 5.15 -5.48
N THR A 163 10.72 4.91 -6.79
CA THR A 163 9.98 3.84 -7.47
C THR A 163 10.85 2.65 -7.85
N GLY A 164 12.17 2.69 -7.63
CA GLY A 164 13.10 1.63 -8.04
C GLY A 164 12.77 0.22 -7.54
N ARG A 165 11.92 0.10 -6.50
CA ARG A 165 11.39 -1.17 -5.98
C ARG A 165 9.90 -1.06 -5.62
N ALA A 166 9.04 -0.88 -6.62
CA ALA A 166 7.59 -0.83 -6.42
C ALA A 166 6.93 -2.24 -6.47
N VAL A 167 5.88 -2.42 -5.67
CA VAL A 167 5.04 -3.63 -5.64
C VAL A 167 3.57 -3.21 -5.69
N LEU A 168 2.77 -3.85 -6.55
CA LEU A 168 1.33 -3.67 -6.58
C LEU A 168 0.66 -4.59 -5.56
N VAL A 169 -0.07 -4.01 -4.62
CA VAL A 169 -0.85 -4.75 -3.62
C VAL A 169 -2.31 -4.77 -4.09
N GLN A 170 -2.84 -5.97 -4.29
CA GLN A 170 -4.27 -6.15 -4.59
C GLN A 170 -5.08 -6.16 -3.30
N PRO A 171 -6.28 -5.56 -3.28
CA PRO A 171 -7.18 -5.72 -2.15
C PRO A 171 -7.57 -7.20 -2.04
N GLU A 172 -7.42 -7.76 -0.84
CA GLU A 172 -7.86 -9.12 -0.57
C GLU A 172 -9.38 -9.21 -0.73
N PRO A 173 -9.91 -10.16 -1.52
CA PRO A 173 -11.35 -10.36 -1.58
C PRO A 173 -11.86 -10.69 -0.17
N PRO A 174 -13.05 -10.20 0.22
CA PRO A 174 -13.60 -10.52 1.53
C PRO A 174 -13.68 -12.05 1.67
N PRO A 175 -13.39 -12.59 2.87
CA PRO A 175 -13.38 -14.04 3.08
C PRO A 175 -14.72 -14.61 2.62
N GLN A 176 -14.69 -15.55 1.68
CA GLN A 176 -15.89 -16.21 1.19
C GLN A 176 -16.56 -16.90 2.38
N GLN A 177 -17.72 -16.38 2.78
CA GLN A 177 -18.52 -16.98 3.82
C GLN A 177 -18.83 -18.42 3.37
N PRO A 178 -18.51 -19.44 4.20
CA PRO A 178 -18.74 -20.82 3.82
C PRO A 178 -20.22 -20.99 3.41
N PRO A 179 -20.50 -21.78 2.36
CA PRO A 179 -21.87 -22.01 1.94
C PRO A 179 -22.69 -22.48 3.14
N PRO A 180 -23.91 -21.96 3.33
CA PRO A 180 -24.77 -22.43 4.41
C PRO A 180 -24.92 -23.95 4.29
N PRO A 181 -24.83 -24.69 5.41
CA PRO A 181 -24.97 -26.14 5.37
C PRO A 181 -26.30 -26.49 4.68
N PRO A 182 -26.33 -27.52 3.82
CA PRO A 182 -27.55 -27.93 3.15
C PRO A 182 -28.60 -28.25 4.23
N ASP A 183 -29.76 -27.60 4.13
CA ASP A 183 -30.91 -27.80 5.02
C ASP A 183 -31.21 -29.30 5.17
N SER A 184 -30.73 -29.88 6.26
CA SER A 184 -31.02 -31.26 6.64
C SER A 184 -32.39 -31.33 7.30
N THR A 185 -33.45 -30.90 6.61
CA THR A 185 -34.82 -31.09 7.12
C THR A 185 -35.84 -31.24 6.00
N ARG A 186 -36.00 -32.47 5.50
CA ARG A 186 -37.32 -33.07 5.16
C ARG A 186 -37.20 -34.54 4.73
N GLU A 187 -36.76 -35.40 5.65
CA GLU A 187 -37.29 -36.76 5.71
C GLU A 187 -38.31 -36.83 6.85
N LEU A 188 -39.57 -36.50 6.53
CA LEU A 188 -40.71 -36.88 7.37
C LEU A 188 -41.39 -38.07 6.70
N THR A 189 -40.81 -39.22 7.01
CA THR A 189 -41.49 -40.49 7.33
C THR A 189 -43.00 -40.53 7.06
N GLY A 190 -43.36 -41.04 5.88
CA GLY A 190 -44.61 -41.76 5.71
C GLY A 190 -44.51 -43.13 6.39
N ARG A 191 -45.04 -43.27 7.60
CA ARG A 191 -45.45 -44.56 8.18
C ARG A 191 -46.49 -44.30 9.27
N GLY A 192 -47.72 -44.72 9.00
CA GLY A 192 -48.84 -44.58 9.92
C GLY A 192 -48.74 -45.51 11.12
N VAL A 193 -49.45 -45.14 12.19
CA VAL A 193 -49.97 -46.05 13.20
C VAL A 193 -51.35 -45.54 13.63
N VAL A 194 -52.31 -46.45 13.57
CA VAL A 194 -53.70 -46.37 14.03
C VAL A 194 -53.73 -46.50 15.56
N HIS A 195 -54.56 -45.74 16.28
CA HIS A 195 -55.58 -46.27 17.21
C HIS A 195 -56.20 -45.24 18.18
N HIS A 196 -57.52 -45.42 18.31
CA HIS A 196 -58.41 -45.24 19.47
C HIS A 196 -58.97 -43.87 19.89
N ALA A 197 -60.27 -43.77 19.61
CA ALA A 197 -61.32 -42.97 20.20
C ALA A 197 -61.27 -42.78 21.73
N ARG A 198 -61.75 -41.62 22.19
CA ARG A 198 -62.60 -41.52 23.39
C ARG A 198 -63.59 -40.36 23.25
N VAL A 199 -64.86 -40.74 23.28
CA VAL A 199 -66.04 -39.88 23.49
C VAL A 199 -66.03 -39.41 24.94
N GLU A 200 -66.16 -38.11 25.19
CA GLU A 200 -66.86 -37.61 26.38
C GLU A 200 -67.74 -36.41 26.00
N GLN A 201 -69.04 -36.61 26.23
CA GLN A 201 -70.07 -35.60 26.33
C GLN A 201 -69.74 -34.63 27.47
N GLN A 202 -70.03 -33.34 27.29
CA GLN A 202 -70.50 -32.54 28.41
C GLN A 202 -71.61 -31.58 27.97
N VAL A 203 -72.79 -31.91 28.49
CA VAL A 203 -73.98 -31.08 28.60
C VAL A 203 -73.73 -30.06 29.72
N GLN A 204 -73.90 -28.78 29.42
CA GLN A 204 -74.76 -27.84 30.15
C GLN A 204 -74.83 -26.51 29.40
#